data_AF-A0A8J2ZMH6-F1
#
_entry.id   AF-A0A8J2ZMH6-F1
#
_cell.length_a   1.000
_cell.length_b   1.000
_cell.length_c   1.000
_cell.angle_alpha   90.00
_cell.angle_beta   90.00
_cell.angle_gamma   90.00
#
_symmetry.space_group_name_H-M   'P 1'
#
loop_
_entity.id
_entity.type
_entity.pdbx_description
1 polymer ?
#
loop_
_entity_poly.entity_id
_entity_poly.type
_entity_poly.pdbx_seq_one_letter_code
_entity_poly.pdbx_strand_id
1 'polypeptide(L)'
;MFRLTVLTVAATFASVAAFAATEVMMAPEADVIRIEVSQDELAGCQEDLRALESRDPVADDGTPLFFGGADDMPGTVCVLRDA
;
A
#
# COMPACT_ATOMS: atom_id res chain seq x y z
N MET A 1 -54.30 -8.82 13.79
CA MET A 1 -53.47 -7.99 12.88
C MET A 1 -52.07 -7.67 13.44
N PHE A 2 -51.52 -8.44 14.38
CA PHE A 2 -50.22 -8.12 15.02
C PHE A 2 -49.08 -9.09 14.68
N ARG A 3 -49.32 -10.06 13.79
CA ARG A 3 -48.39 -11.17 13.49
C ARG A 3 -47.69 -11.06 12.14
N LEU A 4 -48.11 -10.12 11.29
CA LEU A 4 -47.56 -9.96 9.93
C LEU A 4 -46.49 -8.85 9.83
N THR A 5 -46.32 -8.02 10.86
CA THR A 5 -45.36 -6.90 10.86
C THR A 5 -43.97 -7.29 11.38
N VAL A 6 -43.83 -8.44 12.04
CA VAL A 6 -42.54 -8.87 12.63
C VAL A 6 -41.62 -9.51 11.59
N LEU A 7 -42.17 -10.08 10.50
CA LEU A 7 -41.39 -10.85 9.51
C LEU A 7 -40.67 -10.00 8.46
N THR A 8 -41.02 -8.72 8.28
CA THR A 8 -40.44 -7.87 7.24
C THR A 8 -39.18 -7.10 7.67
N VAL A 9 -38.95 -6.92 8.98
CA VAL A 9 -37.80 -6.16 9.50
C VAL A 9 -36.50 -6.97 9.48
N ALA A 10 -36.59 -8.31 9.47
CA ALA A 10 -35.42 -9.18 9.45
C ALA A 10 -34.68 -9.22 8.09
N ALA A 11 -35.30 -8.75 7.01
CA ALA A 11 -34.75 -8.87 5.66
C ALA A 11 -33.88 -7.68 5.20
N THR A 12 -33.89 -6.54 5.90
CA THR A 12 -33.25 -5.30 5.41
C THR A 12 -31.89 -4.98 6.03
N PHE A 13 -31.44 -5.73 7.04
CA PHE A 13 -30.14 -5.47 7.71
C PHE A 13 -28.99 -6.39 7.26
N ALA A 14 -29.24 -7.32 6.34
CA ALA A 14 -28.24 -8.32 5.94
C ALA A 14 -27.23 -7.84 4.87
N SER A 15 -27.39 -6.63 4.31
CA SER A 15 -26.64 -6.22 3.10
C SER A 15 -25.47 -5.25 3.33
N VAL A 16 -25.20 -4.76 4.55
CA VAL A 16 -24.17 -3.72 4.77
C VAL A 16 -22.83 -4.27 5.27
N ALA A 17 -22.75 -5.55 5.67
CA ALA A 17 -21.50 -6.14 6.16
C ALA A 17 -20.49 -6.55 5.06
N ALA A 18 -20.87 -6.46 3.77
CA ALA A 18 -20.03 -6.92 2.66
C ALA A 18 -18.94 -5.91 2.23
N PHE A 19 -19.02 -4.64 2.67
CA PHE A 19 -18.09 -3.58 2.25
C PHE A 19 -16.91 -3.32 3.20
N ALA A 20 -16.72 -4.14 4.23
CA ALA A 20 -15.52 -4.08 5.09
C ALA A 20 -14.51 -5.21 4.80
N ALA A 21 -14.91 -6.22 4.02
CA ALA A 21 -14.05 -7.38 3.72
C ALA A 21 -13.49 -7.36 2.29
N THR A 22 -13.95 -6.45 1.43
CA THR A 22 -13.43 -6.34 0.06
C THR A 22 -12.04 -5.69 0.01
N GLU A 23 -11.69 -4.90 1.00
CA GLU A 23 -10.33 -4.32 1.14
C GLU A 23 -9.28 -5.37 1.55
N VAL A 24 -9.69 -6.51 2.11
CA VAL A 24 -8.80 -7.64 2.47
C VAL A 24 -8.58 -8.62 1.30
N MET A 25 -9.35 -8.49 0.21
CA MET A 25 -9.21 -9.33 -1.00
C MET A 25 -8.47 -8.65 -2.16
N MET A 26 -8.05 -7.39 -2.00
CA MET A 26 -6.91 -6.91 -2.76
C MET A 26 -5.70 -7.61 -2.15
N ALA A 27 -4.97 -8.40 -2.94
CA ALA A 27 -3.61 -8.77 -2.57
C ALA A 27 -2.92 -7.48 -2.08
N PRO A 28 -2.23 -7.49 -0.92
CA PRO A 28 -1.51 -6.30 -0.49
C PRO A 28 -0.64 -5.91 -1.66
N GLU A 29 -0.99 -4.81 -2.31
CA GLU A 29 -0.10 -4.18 -3.27
C GLU A 29 1.18 -4.01 -2.46
N ALA A 30 2.27 -4.65 -2.92
CA ALA A 30 3.55 -4.54 -2.25
C ALA A 30 3.72 -3.05 -1.93
N ASP A 31 4.01 -2.72 -0.66
CA ASP A 31 3.97 -1.34 -0.20
C ASP A 31 5.05 -0.59 -0.97
N VAL A 32 4.65 0.10 -2.06
CA VAL A 32 5.56 0.72 -3.01
C VAL A 32 5.45 2.23 -2.87
N ILE A 33 6.50 2.84 -2.35
CA ILE A 33 6.67 4.28 -2.26
C ILE A 33 6.96 4.82 -3.67
N ARG A 34 6.08 5.70 -4.16
CA ARG A 34 6.22 6.35 -5.47
C ARG A 34 6.85 7.72 -5.31
N ILE A 35 7.96 7.94 -6.00
CA ILE A 35 8.62 9.25 -6.10
C ILE A 35 8.26 9.85 -7.45
N GLU A 36 7.44 10.91 -7.44
CA GLU A 36 7.06 11.62 -8.65
C GLU A 36 8.14 12.63 -9.05
N VAL A 37 8.68 12.48 -10.25
CA VAL A 37 9.75 13.32 -10.78
C VAL A 37 9.41 13.87 -12.17
N SER A 38 10.13 14.91 -12.59
CA SER A 38 10.06 15.41 -13.96
C SER A 38 10.70 14.45 -14.97
N GLN A 39 10.45 14.66 -16.26
CA GLN A 39 10.97 13.77 -17.31
C GLN A 39 12.50 13.76 -17.37
N ASP A 40 13.14 14.91 -17.15
CA ASP A 40 14.59 15.06 -17.14
C ASP A 40 15.25 14.43 -15.90
N GLU A 41 14.51 14.29 -14.80
CA GLU A 41 15.01 13.71 -13.54
C GLU A 41 14.78 12.19 -13.44
N LEU A 42 13.89 11.62 -14.25
CA LEU A 42 13.51 10.21 -14.16
C LEU A 42 14.70 9.25 -14.25
N ALA A 43 15.61 9.49 -15.20
CA ALA A 43 16.78 8.65 -15.39
C ALA A 43 17.74 8.72 -14.19
N GLY A 44 17.99 9.92 -13.66
CA GLY A 44 18.85 10.12 -12.49
C GLY A 44 18.26 9.49 -11.23
N CYS A 45 16.95 9.67 -11.02
CA CYS A 45 16.24 9.08 -9.88
C CYS A 45 16.35 7.54 -9.88
N GLN A 46 16.18 6.90 -11.04
CA GLN A 46 16.33 5.45 -11.17
C GLN A 46 17.76 4.96 -10.94
N GLU A 47 18.76 5.73 -11.38
CA GLU A 47 20.17 5.42 -11.13
C GLU A 47 20.51 5.52 -9.64
N ASP A 48 20.05 6.58 -8.97
CA ASP A 48 20.26 6.79 -7.54
C ASP A 48 19.61 5.69 -6.69
N LEU A 49 18.35 5.32 -7.01
CA LEU A 49 17.69 4.22 -6.31
C LEU A 49 18.46 2.91 -6.44
N ARG A 50 19.00 2.61 -7.63
CA ARG A 50 19.80 1.41 -7.86
C ARG A 50 21.11 1.43 -7.08
N ALA A 51 21.72 2.60 -6.91
CA ALA A 51 22.89 2.75 -6.05
C ALA A 51 22.55 2.52 -4.57
N LEU A 52 21.37 2.96 -4.10
CA LEU A 52 20.91 2.77 -2.73
C LEU A 52 20.58 1.31 -2.40
N GLU A 53 20.08 0.52 -3.34
CA GLU A 53 19.83 -0.93 -3.16
C GLU A 53 21.09 -1.71 -2.74
N SER A 54 22.28 -1.20 -3.10
CA SER A 54 23.56 -1.81 -2.76
C SER A 54 24.13 -1.38 -1.40
N ARG A 55 23.46 -0.46 -0.69
CA ARG A 55 23.91 0.07 0.60
C ARG A 55 23.17 -0.58 1.76
N ASP A 56 23.90 -0.82 2.83
CA ASP A 56 23.29 -1.27 4.08
C ASP A 56 22.41 -0.15 4.66
N PRO A 57 21.17 -0.46 5.05
CA PRO A 57 20.29 0.53 5.63
C PRO A 57 20.78 0.91 7.03
N VAL A 58 20.76 2.21 7.31
CA VAL A 58 21.17 2.80 8.57
C VAL A 58 20.11 3.79 9.03
N ALA A 59 19.89 3.89 10.34
CA ALA A 59 19.07 4.92 10.94
C ALA A 59 19.78 6.29 10.87
N ASP A 60 19.04 7.36 11.14
CA ASP A 60 19.56 8.73 11.14
C ASP A 60 20.71 8.95 12.13
N ASP A 61 20.78 8.14 13.19
CA ASP A 61 21.86 8.15 14.18
C ASP A 61 23.08 7.30 13.78
N GLY A 62 23.03 6.67 12.60
CA GLY A 62 24.08 5.80 12.06
C GLY A 62 24.00 4.34 12.54
N THR A 63 22.97 3.97 13.32
CA THR A 63 22.77 2.58 13.75
C THR A 63 22.37 1.71 12.54
N PRO A 64 23.05 0.57 12.28
CA PRO A 64 22.64 -0.34 11.22
C PRO A 64 21.23 -0.90 11.46
N LEU A 65 20.40 -0.90 10.42
CA LEU A 65 19.09 -1.52 10.42
C LEU A 65 19.22 -2.93 9.86
N PHE A 66 18.63 -3.91 10.56
CA PHE A 66 18.61 -5.30 10.12
C PHE A 66 17.19 -5.68 9.75
N PHE A 67 16.93 -5.85 8.46
CA PHE A 67 15.66 -6.35 7.94
C PHE A 67 15.73 -7.87 7.79
N GLY A 68 14.65 -8.58 8.14
CA GLY A 68 14.60 -10.05 8.13
C GLY A 68 14.47 -10.65 6.72
N GLY A 69 14.11 -9.82 5.73
CA GLY A 69 13.99 -10.17 4.33
C GLY A 69 13.57 -8.98 3.48
N ALA A 70 13.55 -9.14 2.16
CA ALA A 70 13.12 -8.11 1.21
C ALA A 70 11.63 -7.74 1.36
N ASP A 71 10.83 -8.60 2.00
CA ASP A 71 9.41 -8.36 2.28
C ASP A 71 9.16 -7.36 3.41
N ASP A 72 10.17 -7.08 4.27
CA ASP A 72 10.04 -6.13 5.38
C ASP A 72 10.29 -4.68 4.96
N MET A 73 10.81 -4.45 3.74
CA MET A 73 11.16 -3.13 3.25
C MET A 73 10.23 -2.73 2.09
N PRO A 74 9.53 -1.58 2.18
CA PRO A 74 8.70 -1.12 1.07
C PRO A 74 9.57 -0.87 -0.16
N GLY A 75 9.07 -1.29 -1.33
CA GLY A 75 9.71 -1.00 -2.60
C GLY A 75 9.67 0.50 -2.87
N THR A 76 10.68 1.07 -3.53
CA THR A 76 10.65 2.49 -3.94
C THR A 76 10.84 2.59 -5.45
N VAL A 77 9.99 3.36 -6.12
CA VAL A 77 10.04 3.54 -7.58
C VAL A 77 9.90 5.01 -7.96
N CYS A 78 10.67 5.45 -8.95
CA CYS A 78 10.51 6.77 -9.56
C CYS A 78 9.50 6.68 -10.70
N VAL A 79 8.50 7.56 -10.69
CA VAL A 79 7.46 7.68 -11.72
C VAL A 79 7.41 9.10 -12.25
N LEU A 80 6.91 9.27 -13.48
CA LEU A 80 6.67 10.60 -14.02
C LEU A 80 5.52 11.26 -13.25
N ARG A 81 5.69 12.53 -12.92
CA ARG A 81 4.60 13.34 -12.39
C ARG A 81 3.52 13.50 -13.46
N ASP A 82 2.29 13.12 -13.14
CA ASP A 82 1.13 13.33 -14.01
C ASP A 82 0.85 14.84 -14.16
N ALA A 83 0.45 15.24 -15.37
CA ALA A 83 0.26 16.65 -15.76
C ALA A 83 -1.12 17.20 -15.38
#